data_AF-A0A7C5MJY4-F1
#
_entry.id   AF-A0A7C5MJY4-F1
#
_cell.length_a   1.000
_cell.length_b   1.000
_cell.length_c   1.000
_cell.angle_alpha   90.00
_cell.angle_beta   90.00
_cell.angle_gamma   90.00
#
_symmetry.space_group_name_H-M   'P 1'
#
loop_
_entity.id
_entity.type
_entity.pdbx_description
1 polymer ?
#
loop_
_entity_poly.entity_id
_entity_poly.type
_entity_poly.pdbx_seq_one_letter_code
_entity_poly.pdbx_strand_id
1 'polypeptide(L)'
;RIPEEVGVPGFELGNFGHIGDGNMHPTFLFDSRIEEHRRAFLRSLDILYEQIVLPSGGSVTGEHGIGLIRAKYVGIEHPSTLTLMRDLKKLFDPNLILNPGKGKGGPYPLKAAEAII
;
A
#
# COMPACT_ATOMS: atom_id res chain seq x y z
N ARG A 1 8.07 7.08 15.66
CA ARG A 1 9.08 7.84 14.89
C ARG A 1 8.57 8.31 13.53
N ILE A 2 7.77 7.52 12.77
CA ILE A 2 7.18 8.02 11.52
C ILE A 2 6.29 9.26 11.72
N PRO A 3 5.35 9.30 12.70
CA PRO A 3 4.57 10.52 12.98
C PRO A 3 5.43 11.76 13.26
N GLU A 4 6.50 11.58 14.03
CA GLU A 4 7.44 12.64 14.39
C GLU A 4 8.24 13.12 13.19
N GLU A 5 8.60 12.22 12.26
CA GLU A 5 9.30 12.53 11.02
C GLU A 5 8.41 13.30 10.04
N VAL A 6 7.12 12.98 9.95
CA VAL A 6 6.19 13.72 9.08
C VAL A 6 5.73 15.06 9.67
N GLY A 7 5.82 15.23 10.99
CA GLY A 7 5.68 16.52 11.68
C GLY A 7 4.29 17.14 11.65
N VAL A 8 3.23 16.34 11.43
CA VAL A 8 1.84 16.84 11.31
C VAL A 8 1.08 16.64 12.63
N PRO A 9 0.54 17.71 13.25
CA PRO A 9 -0.27 17.60 14.46
C PRO A 9 -1.52 16.72 14.26
N GLY A 10 -1.88 15.90 15.26
CA GLY A 10 -3.05 15.02 15.17
C GLY A 10 -2.89 13.86 14.19
N PHE A 11 -1.64 13.54 13.82
CA PHE A 11 -1.28 12.37 13.03
C PHE A 11 -0.59 11.34 13.94
N GLU A 12 -1.20 10.18 14.14
CA GLU A 12 -0.72 9.17 15.08
C GLU A 12 -0.52 7.82 14.40
N LEU A 13 0.27 6.93 15.02
CA LEU A 13 0.49 5.57 14.56
C LEU A 13 0.16 4.58 15.68
N GLY A 14 -0.89 3.78 15.48
CA GLY A 14 -1.20 2.61 16.30
C GLY A 14 -0.57 1.36 15.69
N ASN A 15 -0.06 0.48 16.54
CA ASN A 15 0.44 -0.84 16.12
C ASN A 15 -0.32 -1.92 16.89
N PHE A 16 -0.92 -2.86 16.16
CA PHE A 16 -1.53 -4.06 16.69
C PHE A 16 -1.15 -5.24 15.80
N GLY A 17 -1.37 -6.46 16.25
CA GLY A 17 -1.06 -7.62 15.43
C GLY A 17 -0.99 -8.93 16.18
N HIS A 18 -0.52 -9.93 15.47
CA HIS A 18 -0.38 -11.28 15.96
C HIS A 18 1.08 -11.50 16.38
N ILE A 19 1.34 -11.40 17.68
CA ILE A 19 2.69 -11.54 18.21
C ILE A 19 3.25 -12.96 18.03
N GLY A 20 2.37 -13.97 17.90
CA GLY A 20 2.74 -15.38 17.81
C GLY A 20 3.36 -15.81 16.47
N ASP A 21 3.05 -15.10 15.39
CA ASP A 21 3.58 -15.36 14.03
C ASP A 21 4.35 -14.17 13.44
N GLY A 22 4.49 -13.08 14.21
CA GLY A 22 5.30 -11.91 13.84
C GLY A 22 4.58 -10.91 12.93
N ASN A 23 3.27 -11.04 12.75
CA ASN A 23 2.49 -10.14 11.90
C ASN A 23 2.13 -8.84 12.66
N MET A 24 2.76 -7.73 12.25
CA MET A 24 2.45 -6.39 12.76
C MET A 24 1.57 -5.62 11.77
N HIS A 25 0.60 -4.86 12.29
CA HIS A 25 -0.39 -4.08 11.53
C HIS A 25 -0.31 -2.60 11.94
N PRO A 26 0.64 -1.84 11.36
CA PRO A 26 0.71 -0.39 11.54
C PRO A 26 -0.54 0.28 10.95
N THR A 27 -1.24 1.07 11.76
CA THR A 27 -2.43 1.82 11.37
C THR A 27 -2.26 3.29 11.73
N PHE A 28 -2.29 4.15 10.72
CA PHE A 28 -2.20 5.59 10.91
C PHE A 28 -3.58 6.15 11.27
N LEU A 29 -3.65 6.93 12.35
CA LEU A 29 -4.85 7.64 12.79
C LEU A 29 -4.70 9.12 12.43
N PHE A 30 -5.61 9.63 11.60
CA PHE A 30 -5.58 11.00 11.13
C PHE A 30 -6.97 11.41 10.58
N ASP A 31 -7.25 12.71 10.55
CA ASP A 31 -8.42 13.24 9.84
C ASP A 31 -8.22 13.24 8.31
N SER A 32 -8.88 12.32 7.60
CA SER A 32 -8.79 12.19 6.15
C SER A 32 -9.43 13.34 5.36
N ARG A 33 -10.18 14.22 6.03
CA ARG A 33 -10.75 15.44 5.43
C ARG A 33 -9.70 16.55 5.30
N ILE A 34 -8.59 16.44 6.04
CA ILE A 34 -7.49 17.39 6.01
C ILE A 34 -6.48 16.94 4.97
N GLU A 35 -6.29 17.76 3.95
CA GLU A 35 -5.40 17.46 2.83
C GLU A 35 -3.94 17.25 3.27
N GLU A 36 -3.46 18.02 4.26
CA GLU A 36 -2.13 17.83 4.83
C GLU A 36 -1.96 16.45 5.49
N HIS A 37 -2.98 15.97 6.20
CA HIS A 37 -2.96 14.65 6.83
C HIS A 37 -2.93 13.54 5.78
N ARG A 38 -3.69 13.68 4.68
CA ARG A 38 -3.64 12.74 3.56
C ARG A 38 -2.24 12.67 2.93
N ARG A 39 -1.61 13.83 2.72
CA ARG A 39 -0.24 13.88 2.20
C ARG A 39 0.76 13.28 3.19
N ALA A 40 0.61 13.54 4.48
CA ALA A 40 1.44 12.93 5.51
C ALA A 40 1.30 11.41 5.51
N PHE A 41 0.09 10.89 5.43
CA PHE A 41 -0.18 9.46 5.30
C PHE A 41 0.54 8.83 4.11
N LEU A 42 0.45 9.42 2.92
CA LEU A 42 1.15 8.90 1.74
C LEU A 42 2.68 8.87 1.93
N ARG A 43 3.28 9.93 2.50
CA ARG A 43 4.71 9.94 2.85
C ARG A 43 5.06 8.89 3.90
N SER A 44 4.21 8.73 4.91
CA SER A 44 4.41 7.73 5.97
C SER A 44 4.39 6.31 5.44
N LEU A 45 3.58 6.01 4.42
CA LEU A 45 3.59 4.70 3.76
C LEU A 45 4.88 4.46 2.98
N ASP A 46 5.43 5.49 2.32
CA ASP A 46 6.72 5.39 1.62
C ASP A 46 7.85 5.09 2.62
N ILE A 47 7.89 5.81 3.74
CA ILE A 47 8.84 5.54 4.84
C ILE A 47 8.66 4.12 5.37
N LEU A 48 7.41 3.73 5.68
CA LEU A 48 7.10 2.43 6.26
C LEU A 48 7.53 1.28 5.33
N TYR A 49 7.13 1.31 4.06
CA TYR A 49 7.38 0.17 3.18
C TYR A 49 8.79 0.18 2.60
N GLU A 50 9.27 1.31 2.10
CA GLU A 50 10.54 1.37 1.38
C GLU A 50 11.75 1.41 2.31
N GLN A 51 11.63 2.01 3.50
CA GLN A 51 12.77 2.19 4.40
C GLN A 51 12.78 1.21 5.58
N ILE A 52 11.62 0.66 5.96
CA ILE A 52 11.50 -0.20 7.14
C ILE A 52 11.14 -1.64 6.74
N VAL A 53 9.97 -1.86 6.16
CA VAL A 53 9.44 -3.22 5.94
C VAL A 53 10.30 -3.99 4.94
N LEU A 54 10.48 -3.47 3.72
CA LEU A 54 11.18 -4.19 2.65
C LEU A 54 12.68 -4.40 2.96
N PRO A 55 13.43 -3.39 3.45
CA PRO A 55 14.84 -3.60 3.84
C PRO A 55 15.02 -4.58 4.99
N SER A 56 14.01 -4.75 5.85
CA SER A 56 14.03 -5.71 6.96
C SER A 56 13.60 -7.12 6.55
N GLY A 57 13.34 -7.38 5.26
CA GLY A 57 12.84 -8.67 4.77
C GLY A 57 11.37 -8.94 5.09
N GLY A 58 10.61 -7.92 5.50
CA GLY A 58 9.17 -8.00 5.69
C GLY A 58 8.39 -7.95 4.37
N SER A 59 7.09 -8.23 4.44
CA SER A 59 6.19 -8.25 3.28
C SER A 59 5.23 -7.07 3.27
N VAL A 60 4.90 -6.55 2.08
CA VAL A 60 3.85 -5.53 1.88
C VAL A 60 2.46 -6.10 2.19
N THR A 61 2.30 -7.42 2.08
CA THR A 61 0.97 -8.05 1.97
C THR A 61 0.53 -8.79 3.24
N GLY A 62 1.43 -9.44 3.99
CA GLY A 62 1.04 -10.19 5.20
C GLY A 62 -0.25 -11.02 5.02
N GLU A 63 -1.12 -11.08 6.03
CA GLU A 63 -2.48 -11.65 5.94
C GLU A 63 -3.53 -10.69 5.34
N HIS A 64 -3.14 -9.49 4.92
CA HIS A 64 -4.05 -8.42 4.52
C HIS A 64 -4.04 -8.14 3.01
N GLY A 65 -5.10 -7.50 2.53
CA GLY A 65 -5.20 -7.07 1.15
C GLY A 65 -4.24 -5.92 0.81
N ILE A 66 -3.62 -5.97 -0.37
CA ILE A 66 -2.81 -4.89 -0.95
C ILE A 66 -3.65 -3.62 -1.22
N GLY A 67 -4.90 -3.80 -1.69
CA GLY A 67 -5.75 -2.68 -2.11
C GLY A 67 -5.12 -1.85 -3.23
N LEU A 68 -5.50 -0.58 -3.33
CA LEU A 68 -4.88 0.40 -4.25
C LEU A 68 -3.68 1.09 -3.60
N ILE A 69 -3.80 1.41 -2.31
CA ILE A 69 -2.81 2.18 -1.55
C ILE A 69 -1.45 1.49 -1.52
N ARG A 70 -1.41 0.15 -1.39
CA ARG A 70 -0.15 -0.60 -1.29
C ARG A 70 0.33 -1.17 -2.62
N ALA A 71 -0.45 -1.04 -3.69
CA ALA A 71 -0.17 -1.67 -4.98
C ALA A 71 1.19 -1.28 -5.55
N LYS A 72 1.61 -0.01 -5.32
CA LYS A 72 2.90 0.49 -5.81
C LYS A 72 4.11 -0.19 -5.17
N TYR A 73 4.01 -0.68 -3.93
CA TYR A 73 5.13 -1.30 -3.21
C TYR A 73 5.32 -2.78 -3.59
N VAL A 74 4.28 -3.45 -4.10
CA VAL A 74 4.37 -4.88 -4.49
C VAL A 74 5.40 -5.09 -5.60
N GLY A 75 5.57 -4.11 -6.49
CA GLY A 75 6.60 -4.16 -7.52
C GLY A 75 8.02 -4.17 -6.96
N ILE A 76 8.22 -3.62 -5.77
CA ILE A 76 9.51 -3.60 -5.09
C ILE A 76 9.79 -4.98 -4.46
N GLU A 77 8.77 -5.60 -3.85
CA GLU A 77 8.88 -6.92 -3.22
C GLU A 77 9.02 -8.07 -4.23
N HIS A 78 8.30 -8.01 -5.35
CA HIS A 78 8.20 -9.12 -6.31
C HIS A 78 8.37 -8.69 -7.78
N PRO A 79 9.52 -8.09 -8.15
CA PRO A 79 9.70 -7.51 -9.48
C PRO A 79 9.51 -8.50 -10.64
N SER A 80 9.98 -9.74 -10.49
CA SER A 80 9.88 -10.78 -11.54
C SER A 80 8.49 -11.42 -11.60
N THR A 81 7.85 -11.68 -10.46
CA THR A 81 6.54 -12.34 -10.38
C THR A 81 5.42 -11.42 -10.89
N LEU A 82 5.60 -10.11 -10.77
CA LEU A 82 4.57 -9.14 -11.17
C LEU A 82 4.25 -9.22 -12.67
N THR A 83 5.23 -9.50 -13.53
CA THR A 83 5.02 -9.71 -14.97
C THR A 83 4.15 -10.93 -15.22
N LEU A 84 4.48 -12.07 -14.61
CA LEU A 84 3.69 -13.30 -14.72
C LEU A 84 2.23 -13.07 -14.27
N MET A 85 2.03 -12.35 -13.17
CA MET A 85 0.69 -12.06 -12.67
C MET A 85 -0.12 -11.15 -13.62
N ARG A 86 0.55 -10.18 -14.27
CA ARG A 86 -0.08 -9.34 -15.29
C ARG A 86 -0.43 -10.12 -16.55
N ASP A 87 0.42 -11.05 -16.97
CA ASP A 87 0.17 -11.89 -18.13
C ASP A 87 -1.01 -12.82 -17.87
N LEU A 88 -1.05 -13.48 -16.71
CA LEU A 88 -2.21 -14.26 -16.27
C LEU A 88 -3.48 -13.42 -16.23
N LYS A 89 -3.42 -12.20 -15.70
CA LYS A 89 -4.57 -11.28 -15.66
C LYS A 89 -5.10 -10.98 -17.07
N LYS A 90 -4.22 -10.73 -18.04
CA LYS A 90 -4.61 -10.46 -19.44
C LYS A 90 -5.25 -11.65 -20.14
N LEU A 91 -4.92 -12.89 -19.75
CA LEU A 91 -5.58 -14.08 -20.30
C LEU A 91 -7.07 -14.12 -19.95
N PHE A 92 -7.45 -13.66 -18.76
CA PHE A 92 -8.84 -13.67 -18.28
C PHE A 92 -9.56 -12.32 -18.38
N ASP A 93 -8.82 -11.23 -18.55
CA ASP A 93 -9.34 -9.87 -18.70
C ASP A 93 -8.54 -9.09 -19.75
N PRO A 94 -8.70 -9.41 -21.05
CA PRO A 94 -7.92 -8.79 -22.12
C PRO A 94 -8.11 -7.27 -22.22
N ASN A 95 -9.28 -6.78 -21.81
CA ASN A 95 -9.63 -5.35 -21.83
C ASN A 95 -9.30 -4.63 -20.52
N LEU A 96 -8.79 -5.35 -19.51
CA LEU A 96 -8.39 -4.83 -18.21
C LEU A 96 -9.50 -4.04 -17.48
N ILE A 97 -10.74 -4.51 -17.57
CA ILE A 97 -11.91 -3.84 -16.99
C ILE A 97 -12.24 -4.30 -15.56
N LEU A 98 -11.74 -5.46 -15.14
CA LEU A 98 -12.06 -6.01 -13.83
C LEU A 98 -11.06 -5.50 -12.78
N ASN A 99 -11.49 -4.48 -12.02
CA ASN A 99 -10.75 -3.84 -10.92
C ASN A 99 -9.37 -3.29 -11.33
N PRO A 100 -9.31 -2.31 -12.24
CA PRO A 100 -8.04 -1.74 -12.72
C PRO A 100 -7.20 -1.17 -11.56
N GLY A 101 -5.90 -1.41 -11.60
CA GLY A 101 -4.94 -0.89 -10.61
C GLY A 101 -4.96 -1.56 -9.23
N LYS A 102 -5.95 -2.39 -8.90
CA LYS A 102 -6.04 -3.03 -7.58
C LYS A 102 -5.09 -4.23 -7.46
N GLY A 103 -4.46 -4.36 -6.30
CA GLY A 103 -3.59 -5.49 -5.99
C GLY A 103 -2.29 -5.47 -6.79
N LYS A 104 -2.08 -6.49 -7.62
CA LYS A 104 -0.81 -6.72 -8.35
C LYS A 104 -0.90 -6.27 -9.82
N GLY A 105 -2.05 -5.71 -10.20
CA GLY A 105 -2.44 -5.43 -11.58
C GLY A 105 -1.96 -4.08 -12.12
N GLY A 106 -0.67 -3.75 -12.01
CA GLY A 106 0.03 -2.76 -12.84
C GLY A 106 -0.47 -1.30 -12.89
N PRO A 107 0.27 -0.40 -13.58
CA PRO A 107 -0.10 1.00 -13.71
C PRO A 107 -1.21 1.13 -14.77
N TYR A 108 -2.40 0.67 -14.46
CA TYR A 108 -3.57 0.95 -15.28
C TYR A 108 -4.21 2.21 -14.71
N PRO A 109 -4.36 3.28 -15.52
CA PRO A 109 -4.94 4.51 -15.04
C PRO A 109 -6.35 4.21 -14.51
N LEU A 110 -6.55 4.44 -13.22
CA LEU A 110 -7.89 4.59 -12.67
C LEU A 110 -8.55 5.72 -13.46
N LYS A 111 -9.73 5.49 -14.04
CA LYS A 111 -10.54 6.63 -14.47
C LYS A 111 -10.73 7.49 -13.22
N ALA A 112 -10.47 8.79 -13.35
CA ALA A 112 -10.28 9.74 -12.25
C ALA A 112 -11.42 9.81 -11.19
N ALA A 113 -12.52 9.08 -11.39
CA ALA A 113 -13.67 9.03 -10.51
C ALA A 113 -13.63 7.94 -9.41
N GLU A 114 -12.69 6.99 -9.44
CA GLU A 114 -12.73 5.81 -8.53
C GLU A 114 -11.72 5.84 -7.37
N ALA A 115 -10.90 6.89 -7.26
CA ALA A 115 -10.01 7.09 -6.12
C ALA A 115 -10.72 7.86 -4.99
N ILE A 116 -11.79 7.29 -4.46
CA ILE A 116 -12.37 7.77 -3.19
C ILE A 116 -11.75 6.93 -2.06
N ILE A 117 -11.25 7.66 -1.07
CA ILE A 117 -10.63 7.20 0.18
C ILE A 117 -11.41 6.06 0.83
#